data_AF-D9PG40-F1
#
_entry.id   AF-D9PG40-F1
#
_cell.length_a   1.000
_cell.length_b   1.000
_cell.length_c   1.000
_cell.angle_alpha   90.00
_cell.angle_beta   90.00
_cell.angle_gamma   90.00
#
_symmetry.space_group_name_H-M   'P 1'
#
loop_
_entity.id
_entity.type
_entity.pdbx_description
1 polymer ?
#
loop_
_entity_poly.entity_id
_entity_poly.type
_entity_poly.pdbx_seq_one_letter_code
_entity_poly.pdbx_strand_id
1 'polypeptide(L)' 'MRLFLLFFSAYAAHALQRVMDYMHPENADILGSFYQNYNMMKAAGSGQITGVGYGESLQKFNESIPEAISDSIFPIFAEE' A
#
# COMPACT_ATOMS: atom_id res chain seq x y z
N MET A 1 5.80 21.04 -25.79
CA MET A 1 5.70 21.84 -24.54
C MET A 1 4.35 21.68 -23.84
N ARG A 2 3.19 21.91 -24.49
CA ARG A 2 1.86 21.75 -23.85
C ARG A 2 1.58 20.36 -23.28
N LEU A 3 1.89 19.29 -24.01
CA LEU A 3 1.68 17.92 -23.55
C LEU A 3 2.48 17.62 -22.26
N PHE A 4 3.75 18.04 -22.24
CA PHE A 4 4.63 17.87 -21.09
C PHE A 4 4.07 18.55 -19.83
N LEU A 5 3.57 19.79 -19.97
CA LEU A 5 2.96 20.51 -18.84
C LEU A 5 1.70 19.81 -18.32
N LEU A 6 0.88 19.24 -19.21
CA LEU A 6 -0.30 18.47 -18.81
C LEU A 6 0.11 17.22 -18.01
N PHE A 7 1.07 16.44 -18.51
CA PHE A 7 1.58 15.27 -17.78
C PHE A 7 2.17 15.64 -16.43
N PHE A 8 2.98 16.70 -16.37
CA PHE A 8 3.55 17.18 -15.12
C PHE A 8 2.47 17.61 -14.13
N SER A 9 1.46 18.36 -14.59
CA SER A 9 0.35 18.80 -13.73
C SER A 9 -0.47 17.62 -13.18
N ALA A 10 -0.74 16.60 -14.00
CA ALA A 10 -1.46 15.41 -13.59
C ALA A 10 -0.64 14.58 -12.58
N TYR A 11 0.66 14.44 -12.82
CA TYR A 11 1.55 13.75 -11.89
C TYR A 11 1.66 14.47 -10.54
N ALA A 12 1.82 15.79 -10.54
CA ALA A 12 1.87 16.60 -9.33
C ALA A 12 0.56 16.51 -8.54
N ALA A 13 -0.59 16.54 -9.23
CA ALA A 13 -1.89 16.35 -8.60
C ALA A 13 -2.02 14.97 -7.94
N HIS A 14 -1.61 13.90 -8.63
CA HIS A 14 -1.60 12.55 -8.08
C HIS A 14 -0.65 12.40 -6.87
N ALA A 15 0.55 12.99 -6.93
CA ALA A 15 1.49 12.98 -5.81
C ALA A 15 0.91 13.69 -4.57
N LEU A 16 0.26 14.84 -4.77
CA LEU A 16 -0.44 15.56 -3.70
C LEU A 16 -1.58 14.71 -3.11
N GLN A 17 -2.38 14.04 -3.95
CA GLN A 17 -3.46 13.17 -3.48
C GLN A 17 -2.93 12.06 -2.57
N ARG A 18 -1.79 11.44 -2.90
CA ARG A 18 -1.17 10.41 -2.04
C ARG A 18 -0.77 10.93 -0.66
N VAL A 19 -0.31 12.17 -0.57
CA VAL A 19 0.01 12.81 0.72
C VAL A 19 -1.26 13.08 1.51
N MET A 20 -2.31 13.59 0.85
CA MET A 20 -3.59 13.85 1.50
C MET A 20 -4.23 12.57 2.03
N ASP A 21 -4.25 11.51 1.23
CA ASP A 21 -4.78 10.20 1.61
C ASP A 21 -3.99 9.58 2.77
N TYR A 22 -2.67 9.80 2.83
CA TYR A 22 -1.87 9.37 3.97
C TYR A 22 -2.21 10.12 5.26
N MET A 23 -2.50 11.42 5.17
CA MET A 23 -2.86 12.25 6.32
C MET A 23 -4.31 12.02 6.80
N HIS A 24 -5.21 11.63 5.90
CA HIS A 24 -6.63 11.38 6.16
C HIS A 24 -7.05 9.98 5.68
N PRO A 25 -6.49 8.91 6.25
CA PRO A 25 -6.70 7.54 5.79
C PRO A 25 -8.16 7.09 5.86
N GLU A 26 -8.97 7.69 6.74
CA GLU A 26 -10.40 7.39 6.90
C GLU A 26 -11.25 7.71 5.67
N ASN A 27 -10.77 8.60 4.79
CA ASN A 27 -11.47 9.03 3.58
C ASN A 27 -10.71 8.65 2.29
N ALA A 28 -9.63 7.88 2.41
CA ALA A 28 -8.70 7.63 1.31
C ALA A 28 -9.22 6.64 0.26
N ASP A 29 -8.79 6.80 -1.00
CA ASP A 29 -9.13 5.88 -2.08
C ASP A 29 -8.27 4.61 -2.02
N ILE A 30 -8.84 3.56 -1.41
CA ILE A 30 -8.19 2.26 -1.24
C ILE A 30 -7.95 1.49 -2.55
N LEU A 31 -8.60 1.87 -3.66
CA LEU A 31 -8.38 1.26 -4.97
C LEU A 31 -7.44 2.10 -5.86
N GLY A 32 -7.18 3.34 -5.46
CA GLY A 32 -6.33 4.29 -6.16
C GLY A 32 -5.07 4.67 -5.39
N SER A 33 -4.98 5.94 -5.02
CA SER A 33 -3.76 6.56 -4.44
C SER A 33 -3.31 5.95 -3.11
N PHE A 34 -4.21 5.32 -2.36
CA PHE A 34 -3.93 4.71 -1.05
C PHE A 34 -3.80 3.18 -1.09
N TYR A 35 -3.98 2.55 -2.25
CA TYR A 35 -4.00 1.09 -2.41
C TYR A 35 -2.86 0.35 -1.71
N GLN A 36 -1.62 0.81 -1.92
CA GLN A 36 -0.43 0.17 -1.33
C GLN A 36 -0.44 0.28 0.20
N ASN A 37 -0.71 1.46 0.76
CA ASN A 37 -0.74 1.66 2.21
C ASN A 37 -1.86 0.84 2.87
N TYR A 38 -3.03 0.79 2.24
CA TYR A 38 -4.15 -0.03 2.70
C TYR A 38 -3.79 -1.51 2.76
N ASN A 39 -3.17 -2.05 1.72
CA ASN A 39 -2.78 -3.46 1.70
C ASN A 39 -1.70 -3.80 2.73
N MET A 40 -0.77 -2.89 3.02
CA MET A 40 0.21 -3.06 4.11
C MET A 40 -0.48 -3.16 5.46
N MET A 41 -1.40 -2.25 5.76
CA MET A 41 -2.18 -2.27 6.99
C MET A 41 -3.03 -3.54 7.09
N LYS A 42 -3.66 -3.93 5.98
CA LYS A 42 -4.48 -5.14 5.91
C LYS A 42 -3.65 -6.39 6.20
N ALA A 43 -2.46 -6.52 5.59
CA ALA A 43 -1.54 -7.63 5.86
C ALA A 43 -1.19 -7.70 7.35
N ALA A 44 -0.72 -6.58 7.92
CA ALA A 44 -0.34 -6.52 9.33
C ALA A 44 -1.48 -6.88 10.31
N GLY A 45 -2.74 -6.62 9.93
CA GLY A 45 -3.92 -6.96 10.72
C GLY A 45 -4.54 -8.33 10.45
N SER A 46 -4.09 -9.06 9.42
CA SER A 46 -4.72 -10.31 8.98
C SER A 46 -4.16 -11.58 9.64
N GLY A 47 -3.06 -11.45 10.40
CA GLY A 47 -2.35 -12.57 11.05
C GLY A 47 -3.07 -13.23 12.24
N GLN A 48 -4.30 -12.83 12.59
CA GLN A 48 -4.98 -13.30 13.81
C GLN A 48 -4.11 -13.09 15.08
N ILE A 49 -4.26 -13.93 16.10
CA ILE A 49 -3.50 -13.79 17.37
C ILE A 49 -2.12 -14.45 17.27
N THR A 50 -1.98 -15.51 16.48
CA THR A 50 -0.80 -16.38 16.44
C THR A 50 0.01 -16.28 15.15
N GLY A 51 -0.43 -15.47 14.19
CA GLY A 51 0.09 -15.50 12.82
C GLY A 51 -0.60 -16.55 11.94
N VAL A 52 -0.48 -16.41 10.62
CA VAL A 52 -0.93 -17.42 9.64
C VAL A 52 0.09 -18.54 9.45
N GLY A 53 1.33 -18.37 9.94
CA GLY A 53 2.42 -19.32 9.81
C GLY A 53 3.59 -18.77 8.98
N TYR A 54 4.81 -19.17 9.37
CA TYR A 54 6.04 -18.74 8.71
C TYR A 54 6.05 -19.10 7.21
N GLY A 55 6.23 -18.09 6.36
CA GLY A 55 6.22 -18.23 4.92
C GLY A 55 4.84 -18.33 4.28
N GLU A 56 3.74 -18.34 5.06
CA GLU A 56 2.37 -18.53 4.61
C GLU A 56 1.59 -17.20 4.47
N SER A 57 2.27 -16.05 4.44
CA SER A 57 1.64 -14.73 4.21
C SER A 57 0.83 -14.73 2.91
N LEU A 58 -0.48 -14.53 3.02
CA LEU A 58 -1.38 -14.48 1.87
C LEU A 58 -1.11 -13.23 1.02
N GLN A 59 -0.77 -12.12 1.66
CA GLN A 59 -0.62 -10.84 0.96
C GLN A 59 0.66 -10.79 0.14
N LYS A 60 1.70 -11.53 0.59
CA LYS A 60 2.92 -11.81 -0.16
C LYS A 60 2.65 -12.55 -1.48
N PHE A 61 1.70 -13.50 -1.51
CA PHE A 61 1.37 -14.28 -2.71
C PHE A 61 0.34 -13.60 -3.63
N ASN A 62 -0.57 -12.80 -3.07
CA ASN A 62 -1.66 -12.15 -3.82
C ASN A 62 -1.25 -10.85 -4.54
N GLU A 63 0.06 -10.60 -4.75
CA GLU A 63 0.62 -9.41 -5.41
C GLU A 63 0.16 -8.06 -4.81
N SER A 64 -0.42 -8.08 -3.61
CA SER A 64 -1.06 -6.90 -3.00
C SER A 64 -0.04 -5.97 -2.31
N ILE A 65 1.21 -6.43 -2.18
CA ILE A 65 2.34 -5.71 -1.60
C ILE A 65 3.59 -5.87 -2.50
N PRO A 66 4.50 -4.88 -2.59
CA PRO A 66 5.56 -4.81 -3.59
C PRO A 66 6.66 -5.87 -3.44
N GLU A 67 7.43 -5.83 -2.35
CA GLU A 67 8.59 -6.71 -2.16
C GLU A 67 8.71 -7.15 -0.70
N ALA A 68 8.53 -8.45 -0.49
CA ALA A 68 8.42 -9.06 0.82
C ALA A 68 9.64 -8.86 1.73
N ILE A 69 10.82 -8.69 1.15
CA ILE A 69 12.10 -8.65 1.89
C ILE A 69 12.56 -7.21 2.15
N SER A 70 12.08 -6.23 1.36
CA SER A 70 12.42 -4.81 1.54
C SER A 70 11.24 -4.08 2.18
N ASP A 71 10.35 -3.52 1.36
CA ASP A 71 9.41 -2.49 1.79
C ASP A 71 8.22 -3.04 2.57
N SER A 72 7.98 -4.36 2.50
CA SER A 72 6.86 -5.04 3.17
C SER A 72 7.27 -6.10 4.19
N ILE A 73 8.53 -6.11 4.66
CA ILE A 73 8.99 -7.09 5.66
C ILE A 73 8.20 -7.01 6.98
N PHE A 74 7.90 -5.80 7.46
CA PHE A 74 7.14 -5.60 8.69
C PHE A 74 5.69 -6.13 8.61
N PRO A 75 4.86 -5.73 7.63
CA PRO A 75 3.49 -6.22 7.55
C PRO A 75 3.39 -7.71 7.24
N ILE A 76 4.37 -8.30 6.54
CA ILE A 76 4.45 -9.76 6.35
C ILE A 76 4.76 -10.45 7.67
N PHE A 77 5.76 -9.97 8.41
CA PHE A 77 6.10 -10.54 9.72
C PHE A 77 4.94 -10.45 10.73
N ALA A 78 4.09 -9.43 10.62
CA ALA A 78 2.91 -9.29 11.46
C ALA A 78 1.73 -10.18 10.99
N GLU A 79 1.72 -10.57 9.71
CA GLU A 79 0.73 -11.51 9.18
C GLU A 79 1.11 -12.96 9.49
N GLU A 80 2.38 -13.31 9.33
CA GLU A 80 2.95 -14.65 9.56
C GLU A 80 3.00 -15.04 11.04
#